data_AF-A0A1G1WIF9-F1
#
_entry.id   AF-A0A1G1WIF9-F1
#
_cell.length_a   1.000
_cell.length_b   1.000
_cell.length_c   1.000
_cell.angle_alpha   90.00
_cell.angle_beta   90.00
_cell.angle_gamma   90.00
#
_symmetry.space_group_name_H-M   'P 1'
#
loop_
_entity.id
_entity.type
_entity.pdbx_description
1 polymer ?
#
loop_
_entity_poly.entity_id
_entity_poly.type
_entity_poly.pdbx_seq_one_letter_code
_entity_poly.pdbx_strand_id
1 'polypeptide(L)'
;MSSIVATFERKLECSRAEAIWRMIGLPIFLIAAIAVVGIAAAFFPYKSSYKQQIPALPGDHFQASEILDGEVLVNESQFLELASGNQTFIAPGKYDVSYMVKVGGISYRYDQPTSHNSLRYNVGTQQVQDGVVIRELRRDPIVMVLLFIVIAGIFLLMFLVAATAMTFKERGYGSSRTIKSLFDQR
;
A
#
# COMPACT_ATOMS: atom_id res chain seq x y z
N MET A 1 8.23 -40.31 2.48
CA MET A 1 8.65 -39.26 3.44
C MET A 1 9.70 -39.73 4.46
N SER A 2 9.60 -40.94 5.05
CA SER A 2 10.53 -41.39 6.10
C SER A 2 12.00 -41.52 5.66
N SER A 3 12.29 -42.00 4.45
CA SER A 3 13.69 -42.15 3.99
C SER A 3 14.37 -40.82 3.64
N ILE A 4 13.62 -39.82 3.16
CA ILE A 4 14.16 -38.50 2.80
C ILE A 4 14.50 -37.71 4.07
N VAL A 5 13.63 -37.74 5.09
CA VAL A 5 13.90 -37.11 6.40
C VAL A 5 15.13 -37.73 7.07
N ALA A 6 15.23 -39.06 7.07
CA ALA A 6 16.38 -39.75 7.63
C ALA A 6 17.68 -39.46 6.84
N THR A 7 17.60 -39.28 5.52
CA THR A 7 18.76 -38.90 4.69
C THR A 7 19.19 -37.46 4.96
N PHE A 8 18.25 -36.56 5.23
CA PHE A 8 18.51 -35.16 5.57
C PHE A 8 19.11 -35.01 6.97
N GLU A 9 18.54 -35.70 7.96
CA GLU A 9 19.04 -35.81 9.34
C GLU A 9 20.51 -36.27 9.36
N ARG A 10 20.83 -37.29 8.55
CA ARG A 10 22.17 -37.89 8.48
C ARG A 10 23.18 -37.04 7.69
N LYS A 11 22.72 -36.21 6.73
CA LYS A 11 23.60 -35.34 5.92
C LYS A 11 23.81 -33.94 6.51
N LEU A 12 22.89 -33.44 7.33
CA LEU A 12 22.93 -32.08 7.89
C LEU A 12 23.20 -32.05 9.40
N GLU A 13 23.35 -33.21 10.04
CA GLU A 13 23.58 -33.35 11.49
C GLU A 13 22.59 -32.49 12.31
N CYS A 14 21.33 -32.54 11.93
CA CYS A 14 20.24 -31.78 12.54
C CYS A 14 19.23 -32.74 13.17
N SER A 15 18.45 -32.29 14.16
CA SER A 15 17.45 -33.17 14.77
C SER A 15 16.35 -33.52 13.76
N ARG A 16 15.67 -34.65 13.97
CA ARG A 16 14.53 -35.06 13.14
C ARG A 16 13.43 -33.99 13.10
N ALA A 17 13.20 -33.27 14.20
CA ALA A 17 12.22 -32.18 14.25
C ALA A 17 12.67 -31.02 13.36
N GLU A 18 13.96 -30.68 13.38
CA GLU A 18 14.55 -29.64 12.55
C GLU A 18 14.55 -30.01 11.06
N ALA A 19 14.84 -31.27 10.72
CA ALA A 19 14.79 -31.78 9.35
C ALA A 19 13.36 -31.74 8.78
N ILE A 20 12.36 -32.12 9.58
CA ILE A 20 10.94 -32.03 9.20
C ILE A 20 10.52 -30.57 9.03
N TRP A 21 10.92 -29.68 9.94
CA TRP A 21 10.60 -28.26 9.83
C TRP A 21 11.19 -27.65 8.56
N ARG A 22 12.48 -27.85 8.30
CA ARG A 22 13.17 -27.30 7.12
C ARG A 22 12.65 -27.86 5.79
N MET A 23 12.29 -29.14 5.73
CA MET A 23 11.82 -29.76 4.49
C MET A 23 10.32 -29.59 4.22
N ILE A 24 9.49 -29.47 5.25
CA ILE A 24 8.03 -29.48 5.10
C ILE A 24 7.45 -28.14 5.57
N GLY A 25 7.81 -27.69 6.77
CA GLY A 25 7.29 -26.45 7.31
C GLY A 25 7.71 -25.21 6.51
N LEU A 26 8.98 -25.14 6.10
CA LEU A 26 9.51 -23.97 5.38
C LEU A 26 8.86 -23.81 3.98
N PRO A 27 8.73 -24.87 3.15
CA PRO A 27 7.97 -24.77 1.91
C PRO A 27 6.49 -24.45 2.10
N ILE A 28 5.81 -25.04 3.10
CA ILE A 28 4.39 -24.74 3.38
C ILE A 28 4.21 -23.27 3.76
N PHE A 29 5.10 -22.74 4.61
CA PHE A 29 5.09 -21.33 4.99
C PHE A 29 5.32 -20.41 3.78
N LEU A 30 6.27 -20.77 2.91
CA LEU A 30 6.57 -19.99 1.70
C LEU A 30 5.38 -19.96 0.74
N ILE A 31 4.72 -21.10 0.55
CA ILE A 31 3.50 -21.22 -0.27
C ILE A 31 2.36 -20.41 0.35
N ALA A 32 2.17 -20.47 1.66
CA ALA A 32 1.14 -19.69 2.36
C ALA A 32 1.40 -18.17 2.24
N ALA A 33 2.65 -17.74 2.39
CA ALA A 33 3.04 -16.34 2.22
C ALA A 33 2.77 -15.85 0.79
N ILE A 34 3.16 -16.62 -0.23
CA ILE A 34 2.88 -16.31 -1.64
C ILE A 34 1.38 -16.27 -1.90
N ALA A 35 0.61 -17.21 -1.34
CA ALA A 35 -0.84 -17.24 -1.49
C ALA A 35 -1.52 -16.01 -0.84
N VAL A 36 -1.08 -15.60 0.35
CA VAL A 36 -1.58 -14.38 1.01
C VAL A 36 -1.27 -13.13 0.18
N VAL A 37 -0.05 -13.02 -0.36
CA VAL A 37 0.33 -11.91 -1.26
C VAL A 37 -0.50 -11.94 -2.55
N GLY A 38 -0.73 -13.12 -3.13
CA GLY A 38 -1.54 -13.29 -4.34
C GLY A 38 -3.02 -12.94 -4.12
N ILE A 39 -3.62 -13.41 -3.03
CA ILE A 39 -5.00 -13.07 -2.63
C ILE A 39 -5.10 -11.56 -2.35
N ALA A 40 -4.14 -10.99 -1.63
CA ALA A 40 -4.11 -9.57 -1.39
C ALA A 40 -4.05 -8.77 -2.71
N ALA A 41 -3.12 -9.11 -3.61
CA ALA A 41 -2.99 -8.45 -4.90
C ALA A 41 -4.26 -8.59 -5.77
N ALA A 42 -4.94 -9.73 -5.74
CA ALA A 42 -6.15 -9.98 -6.52
C ALA A 42 -7.40 -9.26 -5.97
N PHE A 43 -7.55 -9.16 -4.64
CA PHE A 43 -8.79 -8.69 -4.02
C PHE A 43 -8.74 -7.26 -3.47
N PHE A 44 -7.56 -6.71 -3.13
CA PHE A 44 -7.47 -5.34 -2.62
C PHE A 44 -7.72 -4.20 -3.63
N PRO A 45 -7.30 -4.26 -4.91
CA PRO A 45 -7.47 -3.12 -5.82
C PRO A 45 -8.95 -2.79 -6.09
N TYR A 46 -9.88 -3.71 -5.80
CA TYR A 46 -11.30 -3.55 -6.09
C TYR A 46 -12.18 -3.13 -4.90
N LYS A 47 -11.71 -3.24 -3.65
CA LYS A 47 -12.61 -3.15 -2.47
C LYS A 47 -12.67 -1.83 -1.72
N SER A 48 -11.85 -0.82 -2.06
CA SER A 48 -11.90 0.45 -1.31
C SER A 48 -11.80 1.68 -2.21
N SER A 49 -12.86 1.93 -2.98
CA SER A 49 -13.13 3.28 -3.50
C SER A 49 -13.76 4.11 -2.38
N TYR A 50 -13.09 5.17 -1.93
CA TYR A 50 -13.65 6.13 -0.98
C TYR A 50 -14.10 7.38 -1.74
N LYS A 51 -15.30 7.89 -1.45
CA LYS A 51 -15.78 9.15 -2.02
C LYS A 51 -15.39 10.29 -1.09
N GLN A 52 -14.49 11.15 -1.54
CA GLN A 52 -14.17 12.41 -0.89
C GLN A 52 -15.10 13.50 -1.42
N GLN A 53 -15.64 14.31 -0.51
CA GLN A 53 -16.45 15.48 -0.84
C GLN A 53 -15.65 16.73 -0.51
N ILE A 54 -15.49 17.61 -1.49
CA ILE A 54 -14.78 18.89 -1.35
C ILE A 54 -15.78 19.99 -1.66
N PRO A 55 -16.04 20.92 -0.73
CA PRO A 55 -16.94 22.04 -1.01
C PRO A 55 -16.35 22.87 -2.15
N ALA A 56 -17.16 23.15 -3.16
CA ALA A 56 -16.72 24.03 -4.24
C ALA A 56 -16.69 25.48 -3.77
N LEU A 57 -15.88 26.31 -4.45
CA LEU A 57 -15.96 27.76 -4.27
C LEU A 57 -17.38 28.27 -4.54
N PRO A 58 -17.83 29.33 -3.83
CA PRO A 58 -19.14 29.91 -4.06
C PRO A 58 -19.30 30.39 -5.50
N GLY A 59 -20.51 30.23 -6.04
CA GLY A 59 -20.86 30.62 -7.41
C GLY A 59 -21.31 29.43 -8.28
N ASP A 60 -21.90 29.76 -9.43
CA ASP A 60 -22.31 28.78 -10.44
C ASP A 60 -21.13 28.50 -11.38
N HIS A 61 -20.62 27.26 -11.34
CA HIS A 61 -19.49 26.82 -12.15
C HIS A 61 -19.93 25.83 -13.22
N PHE A 62 -19.45 26.02 -14.46
CA PHE A 62 -19.64 25.06 -15.53
C PHE A 62 -18.53 24.01 -15.51
N GLN A 63 -18.89 22.73 -15.55
CA GLN A 63 -17.88 21.66 -15.58
C GLN A 63 -17.15 21.67 -16.93
N ALA A 64 -15.83 21.83 -16.89
CA ALA A 64 -14.97 21.72 -18.06
C ALA A 64 -14.37 20.31 -18.17
N SER A 65 -14.25 19.80 -19.39
CA SER A 65 -13.65 18.49 -19.68
C SER A 65 -12.11 18.53 -19.74
N GLU A 66 -11.54 19.69 -20.03
CA GLU A 66 -10.10 19.88 -20.22
C GLU A 66 -9.70 21.29 -19.77
N ILE A 67 -8.48 21.40 -19.23
CA ILE A 67 -7.82 22.66 -18.91
C ILE A 67 -6.89 22.94 -20.09
N LEU A 68 -7.00 24.12 -20.70
CA LEU A 68 -6.16 24.47 -21.84
C LEU A 68 -4.79 24.94 -21.33
N ASP A 69 -3.80 25.00 -22.22
CA ASP A 69 -2.52 25.61 -21.87
C ASP A 69 -2.59 27.13 -22.13
N GLY A 70 -2.16 27.93 -21.15
CA GLY A 70 -1.98 29.37 -21.30
C GLY A 70 -2.74 30.27 -20.32
N GLU A 71 -3.36 29.73 -19.26
CA GLU A 71 -3.99 30.59 -18.25
C GLU A 71 -2.99 31.26 -17.31
N VAL A 72 -3.34 32.47 -16.87
CA VAL A 72 -2.62 33.19 -15.83
C VAL A 72 -3.02 32.63 -14.47
N LEU A 73 -2.04 32.10 -13.74
CA LEU A 73 -2.25 31.61 -12.38
C LEU A 73 -2.49 32.79 -11.42
N VAL A 74 -3.58 32.69 -10.67
CA VAL A 74 -3.99 33.67 -9.66
C VAL A 74 -4.25 32.99 -8.32
N ASN A 75 -4.25 33.77 -7.24
CA ASN A 75 -4.65 33.27 -5.92
C ASN A 75 -6.17 33.27 -5.75
N GLU A 76 -6.65 32.69 -4.65
CA GLU A 76 -8.08 32.56 -4.37
C GLU A 76 -8.82 33.90 -4.35
N SER A 77 -8.29 34.91 -3.66
CA SER A 77 -8.97 36.20 -3.53
C SER A 77 -9.10 36.93 -4.87
N GLN A 78 -8.04 36.91 -5.68
CA GLN A 78 -8.06 37.45 -7.04
C GLN A 78 -9.04 36.68 -7.93
N PHE A 79 -9.08 35.36 -7.82
CA PHE A 79 -10.04 34.54 -8.55
C PHE A 79 -11.48 34.91 -8.19
N LEU A 80 -11.80 35.02 -6.90
CA LEU A 80 -13.14 35.37 -6.43
C LEU A 80 -13.57 36.77 -6.89
N GLU A 81 -12.65 37.73 -6.91
CA GLU A 81 -12.91 39.08 -7.44
C GLU A 81 -13.23 39.03 -8.93
N LEU A 82 -12.42 38.31 -9.72
CA LEU A 82 -12.63 38.12 -11.16
C LEU A 82 -13.92 37.33 -11.44
N ALA A 83 -14.28 36.36 -10.60
CA ALA A 83 -15.47 35.52 -10.72
C ALA A 83 -16.77 36.28 -10.42
N SER A 84 -16.72 37.35 -9.61
CA SER A 84 -17.91 38.05 -9.08
C SER A 84 -18.88 38.63 -10.12
N GLY A 85 -18.48 38.71 -11.39
CA GLY A 85 -19.33 39.13 -12.50
C GLY A 85 -19.09 38.36 -13.80
N ASN A 86 -18.40 37.22 -13.75
CA ASN A 86 -18.01 36.47 -14.95
C ASN A 86 -18.38 34.99 -14.84
N GLN A 87 -18.58 34.34 -15.98
CA GLN A 87 -18.81 32.90 -16.03
C GLN A 87 -17.54 32.17 -15.59
N THR A 88 -17.72 31.22 -14.67
CA THR A 88 -16.62 30.41 -14.12
C THR A 88 -16.74 28.97 -14.55
N PHE A 89 -15.60 28.30 -14.61
CA PHE A 89 -15.47 26.91 -14.97
C PHE A 89 -14.71 26.15 -13.89
N ILE A 90 -15.08 24.90 -13.70
CA ILE A 90 -14.45 24.01 -12.73
C ILE A 90 -13.94 22.76 -13.45
N ALA A 91 -12.67 22.46 -13.23
CA ALA A 91 -11.99 21.30 -13.78
C ALA A 91 -11.37 20.49 -12.63
N PRO A 92 -11.90 19.28 -12.38
CA PRO A 92 -11.37 18.41 -11.33
C PRO A 92 -10.03 17.77 -11.75
N GLY A 93 -8.91 18.28 -11.20
CA GLY A 93 -7.55 17.76 -11.42
C GLY A 93 -7.14 16.63 -10.48
N LYS A 94 -5.98 16.02 -10.74
CA LYS A 94 -5.50 14.84 -9.97
C LYS A 94 -5.14 15.17 -8.53
N TYR A 95 -4.64 16.38 -8.27
CA TYR A 95 -4.15 16.81 -6.94
C TYR A 95 -4.86 18.08 -6.43
N ASP A 96 -5.61 18.72 -7.31
CA ASP A 96 -6.17 20.05 -7.18
C ASP A 96 -7.56 20.10 -7.82
N VAL A 97 -8.40 21.05 -7.39
CA VAL A 97 -9.57 21.47 -8.15
C VAL A 97 -9.18 22.78 -8.84
N SER A 98 -9.14 22.79 -10.16
CA SER A 98 -8.83 24.00 -10.91
C SER A 98 -10.11 24.77 -11.20
N TYR A 99 -10.07 26.06 -10.92
CA TYR A 99 -11.13 27.01 -11.22
C TYR A 99 -10.64 27.99 -12.26
N MET A 100 -11.45 28.28 -13.27
CA MET A 100 -11.06 29.10 -14.40
C MET A 100 -12.10 30.18 -14.66
N VAL A 101 -11.63 31.36 -15.07
CA VAL A 101 -12.49 32.48 -15.46
C VAL A 101 -11.84 33.21 -16.63
N LYS A 102 -12.65 33.71 -17.56
CA LYS A 102 -12.18 34.49 -18.70
C LYS A 102 -12.66 35.92 -18.59
N VAL A 103 -11.74 36.88 -18.51
CA VAL A 103 -12.04 38.31 -18.37
C VAL A 103 -11.27 39.08 -19.44
N GLY A 104 -11.98 39.85 -20.26
CA GLY A 104 -11.34 40.71 -21.27
C GLY A 104 -10.49 39.95 -22.30
N GLY A 105 -10.81 38.68 -22.59
CA GLY A 105 -10.04 37.84 -23.50
C GLY A 105 -8.88 37.07 -22.85
N ILE A 106 -8.55 37.35 -21.59
CA ILE A 106 -7.50 36.67 -20.82
C ILE A 106 -8.14 35.58 -19.94
N SER A 107 -7.55 34.39 -19.94
CA SER A 107 -7.98 33.29 -19.08
C SER A 107 -7.14 33.27 -17.80
N TYR A 108 -7.79 33.16 -16.65
CA TYR A 108 -7.18 33.07 -15.33
C TYR A 108 -7.53 31.75 -14.68
N ARG A 109 -6.60 31.20 -13.89
CA ARG A 109 -6.76 29.92 -13.20
C ARG A 109 -6.35 30.00 -11.74
N TYR A 110 -7.17 29.42 -10.86
CA TYR A 110 -6.83 29.16 -9.47
C TYR A 110 -6.88 27.65 -9.21
N ASP A 111 -5.79 27.10 -8.70
CA ASP A 111 -5.68 25.69 -8.37
C ASP A 111 -5.86 25.52 -6.85
N GLN A 112 -7.05 25.07 -6.44
CA GLN A 112 -7.34 24.79 -5.03
C GLN A 112 -6.68 23.46 -4.64
N PRO A 113 -5.69 23.47 -3.73
CA PRO A 113 -5.01 22.25 -3.33
C PRO A 113 -5.98 21.34 -2.57
N THR A 114 -6.00 20.06 -2.89
CA THR A 114 -6.78 19.08 -2.14
C THR A 114 -5.89 18.38 -1.11
N SER A 115 -6.35 18.32 0.14
CA SER A 115 -5.54 17.90 1.30
C SER A 115 -5.15 16.42 1.32
N HIS A 116 -5.51 15.63 0.31
CA HIS A 116 -5.22 14.21 0.30
C HIS A 116 -3.85 13.89 -0.29
N ASN A 117 -2.98 13.42 0.60
CA ASN A 117 -1.59 13.04 0.33
C ASN A 117 -1.52 12.00 -0.80
N SER A 118 -0.96 12.45 -1.93
CA SER A 118 -0.97 11.84 -3.27
C SER A 118 -0.31 10.48 -3.41
N LEU A 119 0.46 10.03 -2.41
CA LEU A 119 1.31 8.86 -2.55
C LEU A 119 0.58 7.51 -2.42
N ARG A 120 -0.67 7.48 -1.94
CA ARG A 120 -1.37 6.22 -1.63
C ARG A 120 -2.68 6.02 -2.38
N TYR A 121 -3.14 7.04 -3.11
CA TYR A 121 -4.44 7.03 -3.75
C TYR A 121 -4.36 7.62 -5.16
N ASN A 122 -4.99 6.94 -6.11
CA ASN A 122 -5.28 7.42 -7.44
C ASN A 122 -6.70 7.97 -7.47
N VAL A 123 -6.89 9.10 -8.13
CA VAL A 123 -8.22 9.67 -8.36
C VAL A 123 -8.83 8.95 -9.57
N GLY A 124 -9.99 8.32 -9.36
CA GLY A 124 -10.75 7.61 -10.37
C GLY A 124 -11.71 8.58 -11.08
N THR A 125 -12.96 8.61 -10.64
CA THR A 125 -13.98 9.50 -11.18
C THR A 125 -14.07 10.80 -10.37
N GLN A 126 -14.32 11.92 -11.04
CA GLN A 126 -14.59 13.20 -10.39
C GLN A 126 -15.86 13.81 -10.99
N GLN A 127 -16.77 14.26 -10.14
CA GLN A 127 -18.05 14.83 -10.54
C GLN A 127 -18.33 16.07 -9.69
N VAL A 128 -18.96 17.07 -10.28
CA VAL A 128 -19.46 18.25 -9.57
C VAL A 128 -20.97 18.09 -9.43
N GLN A 129 -21.47 18.05 -8.21
CA GLN A 129 -22.88 17.89 -7.91
C GLN A 129 -23.25 18.82 -6.76
N ASP A 130 -24.28 19.64 -6.94
CA ASP A 130 -24.88 20.49 -5.90
C ASP A 130 -23.85 21.34 -5.11
N GLY A 131 -22.90 21.97 -5.81
CA GLY A 131 -21.86 22.80 -5.19
C GLY A 131 -20.76 22.01 -4.45
N VAL A 132 -20.68 20.71 -4.67
CA VAL A 132 -19.67 19.82 -4.09
C VAL A 132 -18.93 19.09 -5.19
N VAL A 133 -17.59 19.08 -5.10
CA VAL A 133 -16.74 18.23 -5.93
C VAL A 133 -16.61 16.88 -5.25
N ILE A 134 -17.21 15.86 -5.86
CA ILE A 134 -17.12 14.47 -5.42
C ILE A 134 -15.98 13.81 -6.18
N ARG A 135 -15.00 13.29 -5.44
CA ARG A 135 -13.85 12.56 -5.98
C ARG A 135 -13.87 11.12 -5.49
N GLU A 136 -13.75 10.17 -6.40
CA GLU A 136 -13.55 8.77 -6.07
C GLU A 136 -12.04 8.52 -5.93
N LEU A 137 -11.59 8.26 -4.71
CA LEU A 137 -10.22 7.89 -4.40
C LEU A 137 -10.11 6.37 -4.35
N ARG A 138 -9.21 5.80 -5.15
CA ARG A 138 -8.85 4.38 -5.12
C ARG A 138 -7.43 4.23 -4.61
N ARG A 139 -7.16 3.23 -3.79
CA ARG A 139 -5.79 2.98 -3.33
C ARG A 139 -4.89 2.61 -4.49
N ASP A 140 -3.64 3.08 -4.46
CA ASP A 140 -2.67 2.72 -5.48
C ASP A 140 -2.31 1.21 -5.35
N PRO A 141 -2.53 0.41 -6.41
CA PRO A 141 -2.27 -1.03 -6.37
C PRO A 141 -0.79 -1.35 -6.17
N ILE A 142 0.13 -0.53 -6.70
CA ILE A 142 1.57 -0.75 -6.58
C ILE A 142 2.00 -0.57 -5.13
N VAL A 143 1.54 0.51 -4.48
CA VAL A 143 1.85 0.78 -3.08
C VAL A 143 1.32 -0.32 -2.16
N MET A 144 0.12 -0.83 -2.45
CA MET A 144 -0.45 -1.99 -1.77
C MET A 144 0.43 -3.23 -1.92
N VAL A 145 0.81 -3.59 -3.16
CA VAL A 145 1.66 -4.76 -3.43
C VAL A 145 3.00 -4.65 -2.70
N LEU A 146 3.64 -3.48 -2.73
CA LEU A 146 4.88 -3.25 -1.99
C LEU A 146 4.71 -3.47 -0.48
N LEU A 147 3.61 -2.98 0.11
CA LEU A 147 3.30 -3.19 1.52
C LEU A 147 3.16 -4.68 1.87
N PHE A 148 2.50 -5.46 1.01
CA PHE A 148 2.38 -6.91 1.19
C PHE A 148 3.72 -7.64 1.05
N ILE A 149 4.57 -7.23 0.11
CA ILE A 149 5.93 -7.78 -0.03
C ILE A 149 6.74 -7.51 1.24
N VAL A 150 6.67 -6.30 1.80
CA VAL A 150 7.38 -5.95 3.03
C VAL A 150 6.88 -6.78 4.20
N ILE A 151 5.55 -6.92 4.37
CA ILE A 151 4.97 -7.76 5.43
C ILE A 151 5.42 -9.22 5.29
N ALA A 152 5.36 -9.78 4.08
CA ALA A 152 5.83 -11.14 3.81
C ALA A 152 7.34 -11.29 4.12
N GLY A 153 8.15 -10.29 3.78
CA GLY A 153 9.57 -10.22 4.11
C GLY A 153 9.84 -10.21 5.61
N ILE A 154 9.07 -9.43 6.39
CA ILE A 154 9.15 -9.41 7.86
C ILE A 154 8.84 -10.79 8.44
N PHE A 155 7.77 -11.43 7.96
CA PHE A 155 7.39 -12.78 8.38
C PHE A 155 8.46 -13.82 8.05
N LEU A 156 9.06 -13.74 6.87
CA LEU A 156 10.16 -14.62 6.46
C LEU A 156 11.42 -14.39 7.31
N LEU A 157 11.72 -13.15 7.67
CA LEU A 157 12.82 -12.81 8.56
C LEU A 157 12.58 -13.33 9.98
N MET A 158 11.40 -13.11 10.55
CA MET A 158 11.00 -13.67 11.85
C MET A 158 11.08 -15.19 11.84
N PHE A 159 10.69 -15.81 10.74
CA PHE A 159 10.77 -17.25 10.56
C PHE A 159 12.21 -17.76 10.55
N LEU A 160 13.12 -17.10 9.81
CA LEU A 160 14.55 -17.43 9.82
C LEU A 160 15.19 -17.27 11.21
N VAL A 161 14.81 -16.22 11.94
CA VAL A 161 15.27 -16.00 13.32
C VAL A 161 14.75 -17.10 14.26
N ALA A 162 13.49 -17.52 14.13
CA ALA A 162 12.95 -18.62 14.92
C ALA A 162 13.63 -19.97 14.61
N ALA A 163 13.87 -20.26 13.33
CA ALA A 163 14.57 -21.47 12.90
C ALA A 163 16.01 -21.52 13.44
N THR A 164 16.73 -20.39 13.39
CA THR A 164 18.08 -20.28 13.95
C THR A 164 18.09 -20.37 15.49
N ALA A 165 17.13 -19.77 16.18
CA ALA A 165 16.99 -19.91 17.64
C ALA A 165 16.74 -21.36 18.08
N MET A 166 15.95 -22.13 17.32
CA MET A 166 15.74 -23.56 17.58
C MET A 166 17.04 -24.38 17.41
N THR A 167 17.84 -24.10 16.37
CA THR A 167 19.15 -24.74 16.20
C THR A 167 20.12 -24.48 17.34
N PHE A 168 20.15 -23.26 17.88
CA PHE A 168 21.00 -22.92 19.02
C PHE A 168 20.56 -23.66 20.29
N LYS A 169 19.25 -23.79 20.53
CA LYS A 169 18.72 -24.56 21.67
C LYS A 169 19.09 -26.04 21.62
N GLU A 170 19.12 -26.64 20.43
CA GLU A 170 19.53 -28.04 20.27
C GLU A 170 21.06 -28.25 20.31
N ARG A 171 21.85 -27.28 19.84
CA ARG A 171 23.32 -27.38 19.80
C ARG A 171 24.05 -26.95 21.08
N GLY A 172 23.40 -26.25 22.00
CA GLY A 172 24.06 -25.90 23.26
C GLY A 172 23.19 -25.07 24.19
N TYR A 173 22.43 -25.75 25.05
CA TYR A 173 22.42 -25.59 26.50
C TYR A 173 21.46 -26.65 27.05
N GLY A 174 22.00 -27.77 27.51
CA GLY A 174 21.23 -28.84 28.16
C GLY A 174 20.69 -29.94 27.22
N SER A 175 21.48 -30.40 26.25
CA SER A 175 21.22 -31.72 25.67
C SER A 175 21.24 -32.76 26.80
N SER A 176 20.12 -33.43 27.04
CA SER A 176 20.02 -34.54 28.01
C SER A 176 21.13 -35.59 27.83
N ARG A 177 21.78 -35.67 26.66
CA ARG A 177 22.94 -36.55 26.46
C ARG A 177 24.18 -36.10 27.25
N THR A 178 24.45 -34.80 27.35
CA THR A 178 25.60 -34.28 28.10
C THR A 178 25.40 -34.42 29.61
N ILE A 179 24.17 -34.26 30.09
CA ILE A 179 23.84 -34.49 31.50
C ILE A 179 23.88 -35.98 31.82
N LYS A 180 23.37 -36.85 30.93
CA LYS A 180 23.40 -38.30 31.16
C LYS A 180 24.83 -38.87 31.18
N SER A 181 25.73 -38.38 30.32
CA SER A 181 27.14 -38.80 30.36
C SER A 181 27.90 -38.34 31.62
N LEU A 182 27.42 -37.29 32.29
CA LEU A 182 27.97 -36.85 33.58
C LEU A 182 27.45 -37.68 34.77
N PHE A 183 26.29 -38.32 34.63
CA PHE A 183 25.70 -39.17 35.67
C PHE A 183 26.01 -40.66 35.52
N ASP A 184 26.35 -41.15 34.32
CA ASP A 184 26.81 -42.53 34.09
C ASP A 184 28.30 -42.76 34.44
N GLN A 185 29.02 -41.71 34.87
CA GLN A 185 30.41 -41.80 35.35
C GLN A 185 30.55 -41.85 36.89
N ARG A 186 29.46 -42.05 37.63
CA ARG A 186 29.47 -42.35 39.07
C ARG A 186 28.96 -43.76 39.33
#